data_AF-A0A353T5R9-F1
#
_entry.id   AF-A0A353T5R9-F1
#
_cell.length_a   1.000
_cell.length_b   1.000
_cell.length_c   1.000
_cell.angle_alpha   90.00
_cell.angle_beta   90.00
_cell.angle_gamma   90.00
#
_symmetry.space_group_name_H-M   'P 1'
#
loop_
_entity.id
_entity.type
_entity.pdbx_description
1 polymer ?
#
loop_
_entity_poly.entity_id
_entity_poly.type
_entity_poly.pdbx_seq_one_letter_code
_entity_poly.pdbx_strand_id
1 'polypeptide(L)'
;MITDKCKSPEAVMRWFDMWYADLEEGDSEAKDLNGVSMFLGFEGKQWEYADDKRETYRWIEPVKDFQTLREDARITLDTGLPQYLNFMPYPADFPLMEMKVKAVQTRQEPYLTDEFPLTVRYTAEETERISLLETDIKNYMEEIVSKFINGEESLKNFDKYIKTLDEIGLPELLDLKQKAYDRWAKAAK
;
A
#
# COMPACT_ATOMS: atom_id res chain seq x y z
N MET A 1 -4.94 -13.90 8.33
CA MET A 1 -4.46 -15.23 8.77
C MET A 1 -5.64 -16.04 9.28
N ILE A 2 -5.82 -17.28 8.83
CA ILE A 2 -6.81 -18.22 9.38
C ILE A 2 -6.07 -19.10 10.39
N THR A 3 -6.53 -19.13 11.64
CA THR A 3 -5.86 -19.89 12.71
C THR A 3 -6.19 -21.37 12.62
N ASP A 4 -5.33 -22.19 13.19
CA ASP A 4 -5.51 -23.64 13.38
C ASP A 4 -6.74 -23.99 14.25
N LYS A 5 -7.28 -23.04 15.00
CA LYS A 5 -8.49 -23.16 15.83
C LYS A 5 -9.78 -22.82 15.08
N CYS A 6 -9.71 -22.35 13.84
CA CYS A 6 -10.89 -22.02 13.06
C CYS A 6 -11.70 -23.28 12.77
N LYS A 7 -12.97 -23.32 13.23
CA LYS A 7 -13.85 -24.48 13.01
C LYS A 7 -14.35 -24.63 11.58
N SER A 8 -14.23 -23.58 10.77
CA SER A 8 -14.75 -23.53 9.40
C SER A 8 -13.83 -22.72 8.48
N PRO A 9 -12.59 -23.16 8.28
CA PRO A 9 -11.61 -22.43 7.47
C PRO A 9 -12.08 -22.26 6.02
N GLU A 10 -12.85 -23.21 5.47
CA GLU A 10 -13.39 -23.14 4.11
C GLU A 10 -14.43 -22.02 3.96
N ALA A 11 -15.28 -21.81 4.98
CA ALA A 11 -16.26 -20.74 4.97
C ALA A 11 -15.59 -19.37 5.08
N VAL A 12 -14.56 -19.26 5.93
CA VAL A 12 -13.75 -18.04 6.05
C VAL A 12 -13.00 -17.75 4.75
N MET A 13 -12.48 -18.77 4.08
CA MET A 13 -11.83 -18.61 2.78
C MET A 13 -12.80 -18.10 1.72
N ARG A 14 -14.00 -18.68 1.60
CA ARG A 14 -15.04 -18.17 0.67
C ARG A 14 -15.38 -16.71 0.96
N TRP A 15 -15.49 -16.34 2.24
CA TRP A 15 -15.78 -14.96 2.62
C TRP A 15 -14.66 -13.98 2.22
N PHE A 16 -13.39 -14.37 2.38
CA PHE A 16 -12.28 -13.54 1.89
C PHE A 16 -12.25 -13.45 0.36
N ASP A 17 -12.49 -14.57 -0.33
CA ASP A 17 -12.48 -14.64 -1.80
C ASP A 17 -13.48 -13.66 -2.43
N MET A 18 -14.65 -13.46 -1.79
CA MET A 18 -15.65 -12.47 -2.23
C MET A 18 -15.09 -11.04 -2.32
N TRP A 19 -14.19 -10.64 -1.42
CA TRP A 19 -13.60 -9.29 -1.44
C TRP A 19 -12.54 -9.09 -2.52
N TYR A 20 -12.12 -10.18 -3.17
CA TYR A 20 -11.17 -10.18 -4.29
C TYR A 20 -11.85 -10.52 -5.62
N ALA A 21 -13.18 -10.68 -5.63
CA ALA A 21 -13.94 -10.93 -6.84
C ALA A 21 -13.83 -9.74 -7.81
N ASP A 22 -13.64 -10.05 -9.09
CA ASP A 22 -13.60 -9.06 -10.16
C ASP A 22 -15.01 -8.52 -10.45
N LEU A 23 -15.09 -7.22 -10.70
CA LEU A 23 -16.32 -6.49 -11.04
C LEU A 23 -16.79 -6.79 -12.47
N GLU A 24 -15.88 -7.25 -13.34
CA GLU A 24 -16.16 -7.44 -14.77
C GLU A 24 -16.38 -8.92 -15.14
N GLU A 25 -15.87 -9.85 -14.34
CA GLU A 25 -15.93 -11.29 -14.60
C GLU A 25 -16.93 -12.01 -13.68
N GLY A 26 -18.21 -12.07 -14.08
CA GLY A 26 -19.07 -13.20 -13.73
C GLY A 26 -20.51 -12.90 -13.29
N ASP A 27 -21.39 -13.82 -13.65
CA ASP A 27 -22.80 -13.89 -13.22
C ASP A 27 -22.88 -14.48 -11.79
N SER A 28 -22.22 -13.81 -10.85
CA SER A 28 -22.13 -14.22 -9.44
C SER A 28 -23.29 -13.61 -8.63
N GLU A 29 -23.86 -14.40 -7.70
CA GLU A 29 -24.89 -13.95 -6.75
C GLU A 29 -24.43 -12.80 -5.84
N ALA A 30 -23.12 -12.54 -5.78
CA ALA A 30 -22.47 -11.53 -4.95
C ALA A 30 -21.78 -10.41 -5.77
N LYS A 31 -22.13 -10.22 -7.04
CA LYS A 31 -21.54 -9.18 -7.92
C LYS A 31 -21.49 -7.77 -7.29
N ASP A 32 -22.46 -7.46 -6.44
CA ASP A 32 -22.58 -6.16 -5.78
C ASP A 32 -21.80 -6.09 -4.46
N LEU A 33 -21.19 -7.20 -4.01
CA LEU A 33 -20.45 -7.33 -2.74
C LEU A 33 -18.97 -7.67 -3.01
N ASN A 34 -18.18 -6.61 -3.18
CA ASN A 34 -16.77 -6.62 -3.57
C ASN A 34 -16.02 -5.46 -2.88
N GLY A 35 -14.75 -5.24 -3.20
CA GLY A 35 -13.97 -4.15 -2.61
C GLY A 35 -14.54 -2.74 -2.84
N VAL A 36 -15.24 -2.49 -3.95
CA VAL A 36 -15.90 -1.19 -4.20
C VAL A 36 -17.09 -0.99 -3.28
N SER A 37 -17.88 -2.05 -3.03
CA SER A 37 -19.00 -1.99 -2.09
C SER A 37 -18.55 -1.65 -0.67
N MET A 38 -17.35 -2.08 -0.28
CA MET A 38 -16.72 -1.74 1.00
C MET A 38 -16.10 -0.34 1.02
N PHE A 39 -15.87 0.26 -0.15
CA PHE A 39 -15.30 1.60 -0.31
C PHE A 39 -16.37 2.69 -0.39
N LEU A 40 -17.36 2.55 -1.29
CA LEU A 40 -18.40 3.56 -1.57
C LEU A 40 -19.82 3.10 -1.22
N GLY A 41 -20.01 1.85 -0.82
CA GLY A 41 -21.34 1.24 -0.78
C GLY A 41 -21.80 0.71 -2.12
N PHE A 42 -23.08 0.39 -2.20
CA PHE A 42 -23.66 -0.26 -3.36
C PHE A 42 -23.96 0.78 -4.45
N GLU A 43 -23.56 0.48 -5.68
CA GLU A 43 -23.91 1.29 -6.85
C GLU A 43 -25.45 1.39 -6.98
N GLY A 44 -25.94 2.58 -7.30
CA GLY A 44 -27.38 2.90 -7.38
C GLY A 44 -28.06 3.10 -6.01
N LYS A 45 -27.36 2.87 -4.89
CA LYS A 45 -27.87 3.19 -3.54
C LYS A 45 -27.14 4.36 -2.90
N GLN A 46 -25.83 4.27 -2.80
CA GLN A 46 -25.00 5.31 -2.18
C GLN A 46 -24.26 6.15 -3.20
N TRP A 47 -23.93 5.59 -4.36
CA TRP A 47 -23.18 6.27 -5.42
C TRP A 47 -23.57 5.72 -6.78
N GLU A 48 -23.23 6.44 -7.84
CA GLU A 48 -23.32 5.98 -9.23
C GLU A 48 -22.24 6.64 -10.09
N TYR A 49 -21.93 6.05 -11.24
CA TYR A 49 -21.10 6.72 -12.24
C TYR A 49 -21.76 8.01 -12.73
N ALA A 50 -20.97 9.07 -12.85
CA ALA A 50 -21.46 10.38 -13.26
C ALA A 50 -21.31 10.63 -14.77
N ASP A 51 -20.62 9.73 -15.48
CA ASP A 51 -20.43 9.76 -16.94
C ASP A 51 -20.41 8.34 -17.55
N ASP A 52 -20.71 8.26 -18.85
CA ASP A 52 -20.77 6.99 -19.61
C ASP A 52 -19.41 6.28 -19.72
N LYS A 53 -18.31 7.02 -19.59
CA LYS A 53 -16.95 6.46 -19.63
C LYS A 53 -16.51 5.92 -18.28
N ARG A 54 -17.31 6.10 -17.23
CA ARG A 54 -17.01 5.69 -15.85
C ARG A 54 -15.75 6.34 -15.30
N GLU A 55 -15.39 7.55 -15.75
CA GLU A 55 -14.21 8.28 -15.26
C GLU A 55 -14.49 9.01 -13.93
N THR A 56 -15.76 9.30 -13.67
CA THR A 56 -16.22 10.00 -12.47
C THR A 56 -17.42 9.33 -11.83
N TYR A 57 -17.62 9.62 -10.54
CA TYR A 57 -18.77 9.14 -9.76
C TYR A 57 -19.41 10.27 -8.95
N ARG A 58 -20.68 10.11 -8.59
CA ARG A 58 -21.39 11.02 -7.68
C ARG A 58 -22.10 10.26 -6.56
N TRP A 59 -22.32 10.94 -5.44
CA TRP A 59 -23.08 10.40 -4.31
C TRP A 59 -24.58 10.54 -4.55
N ILE A 60 -25.35 9.62 -3.96
CA ILE A 60 -26.82 9.61 -3.97
C ILE A 60 -27.30 10.00 -2.57
N GLU A 61 -28.18 11.00 -2.50
CA GLU A 61 -28.78 11.48 -1.24
C GLU A 61 -29.42 10.32 -0.44
N PRO A 62 -29.22 10.26 0.89
CA PRO A 62 -28.66 11.31 1.76
C PRO A 62 -27.13 11.30 1.86
N VAL A 63 -26.43 10.37 1.20
CA VAL A 63 -24.97 10.32 1.18
C VAL A 63 -24.43 11.44 0.29
N LYS A 64 -23.48 12.21 0.82
CA LYS A 64 -22.85 13.35 0.13
C LYS A 64 -21.32 13.29 0.17
N ASP A 65 -20.80 12.47 1.07
CA ASP A 65 -19.38 12.29 1.33
C ASP A 65 -19.16 11.00 2.15
N PHE A 66 -17.90 10.72 2.45
CA PHE A 66 -17.55 9.56 3.27
C PHE A 66 -17.99 9.63 4.74
N GLN A 67 -18.31 10.83 5.27
CA GLN A 67 -18.82 10.96 6.64
C GLN A 67 -20.27 10.48 6.70
N THR A 68 -21.10 11.04 5.83
CA THR A 68 -22.50 10.64 5.68
C THR A 68 -22.64 9.19 5.23
N LEU A 69 -21.73 8.65 4.41
CA LEU A 69 -21.67 7.22 4.09
C LEU A 69 -21.50 6.36 5.36
N ARG A 70 -20.62 6.76 6.28
CA ARG A 70 -20.37 6.05 7.54
C ARG A 70 -21.56 6.17 8.49
N GLU A 71 -22.22 7.32 8.51
CA GLU A 71 -23.39 7.55 9.36
C GLU A 71 -24.62 6.77 8.88
N ASP A 72 -24.89 6.80 7.57
CA ASP A 72 -26.08 6.24 6.94
C ASP A 72 -25.92 4.76 6.63
N ALA A 73 -24.88 4.39 5.88
CA ALA A 73 -24.68 3.02 5.41
C ALA A 73 -23.83 2.15 6.36
N ARG A 74 -23.25 2.74 7.42
CA ARG A 74 -22.29 2.08 8.33
C ARG A 74 -21.07 1.50 7.61
N ILE A 75 -20.78 2.01 6.41
CA ILE A 75 -19.61 1.65 5.63
C ILE A 75 -18.47 2.58 6.03
N THR A 76 -17.37 1.99 6.48
CA THR A 76 -16.22 2.73 6.96
C THR A 76 -15.09 2.55 5.94
N LEU A 77 -14.65 3.65 5.32
CA LEU A 77 -13.35 3.70 4.66
C LEU A 77 -12.30 3.06 5.57
N ASP A 78 -11.51 2.13 5.03
CA ASP A 78 -10.39 1.53 5.75
C ASP A 78 -10.82 0.70 6.99
N THR A 79 -11.69 -0.29 6.78
CA THR A 79 -12.00 -1.29 7.82
C THR A 79 -10.80 -2.18 8.18
N GLY A 80 -9.63 -1.99 7.56
CA GLY A 80 -8.48 -2.89 7.67
C GLY A 80 -8.76 -4.29 7.13
N LEU A 81 -9.88 -4.49 6.43
CA LEU A 81 -10.24 -5.77 5.83
C LEU A 81 -9.45 -5.97 4.52
N PRO A 82 -8.82 -7.14 4.33
CA PRO A 82 -8.14 -7.45 3.09
C PRO A 82 -9.17 -7.53 1.95
N GLN A 83 -9.01 -6.69 0.95
CA GLN A 83 -9.88 -6.60 -0.22
C GLN A 83 -9.08 -6.17 -1.44
N TYR A 84 -9.53 -6.56 -2.63
CA TYR A 84 -9.06 -5.98 -3.88
C TYR A 84 -9.91 -4.76 -4.22
N LEU A 85 -9.27 -3.60 -4.33
CA LEU A 85 -9.92 -2.37 -4.77
C LEU A 85 -9.16 -1.82 -5.97
N ASN A 86 -9.75 -1.95 -7.15
CA ASN A 86 -9.31 -1.28 -8.36
C ASN A 86 -10.41 -0.30 -8.81
N PHE A 87 -10.47 0.85 -8.14
CA PHE A 87 -11.48 1.88 -8.40
C PHE A 87 -10.78 3.22 -8.64
N MET A 88 -10.56 3.53 -9.91
CA MET A 88 -9.94 4.77 -10.38
C MET A 88 -10.88 5.96 -10.64
N PRO A 89 -12.22 5.83 -10.73
CA PRO A 89 -13.09 6.99 -10.89
C PRO A 89 -12.94 8.00 -9.75
N TYR A 90 -12.95 9.30 -10.05
CA TYR A 90 -12.88 10.36 -9.05
C TYR A 90 -14.23 11.07 -8.88
N PRO A 91 -14.48 11.76 -7.74
CA PRO A 91 -15.77 12.41 -7.53
C PRO A 91 -16.03 13.50 -8.59
N ALA A 92 -17.19 13.46 -9.23
CA ALA A 92 -17.68 14.53 -10.08
C ALA A 92 -17.91 15.81 -9.28
N ASP A 93 -17.78 16.96 -9.94
CA ASP A 93 -17.98 18.28 -9.35
C ASP A 93 -17.11 18.59 -8.11
N PHE A 94 -15.98 17.88 -7.97
CA PHE A 94 -15.04 18.04 -6.86
C PHE A 94 -13.69 18.60 -7.35
N PRO A 95 -13.61 19.91 -7.65
CA PRO A 95 -12.46 20.51 -8.34
C PRO A 95 -11.14 20.36 -7.58
N LEU A 96 -11.18 20.25 -6.24
CA LEU A 96 -9.99 19.99 -5.43
C LEU A 96 -9.40 18.59 -5.65
N MET A 97 -10.24 17.57 -5.87
CA MET A 97 -9.79 16.20 -6.14
C MET A 97 -9.28 16.10 -7.57
N GLU A 98 -9.99 16.69 -8.53
CA GLU A 98 -9.52 16.79 -9.91
C GLU A 98 -8.15 17.50 -9.99
N MET A 99 -7.99 18.61 -9.27
CA MET A 99 -6.72 19.32 -9.17
C MET A 99 -5.62 18.44 -8.55
N LYS A 100 -5.92 17.67 -7.51
CA LYS A 100 -4.96 16.73 -6.88
C LYS A 100 -4.55 15.62 -7.84
N VAL A 101 -5.50 14.96 -8.50
CA VAL A 101 -5.22 13.89 -9.48
C VAL A 101 -4.32 14.43 -10.59
N LYS A 102 -4.69 15.57 -11.21
CA LYS A 102 -3.86 16.21 -12.23
C LYS A 102 -2.49 16.63 -11.71
N ALA A 103 -2.39 17.12 -10.48
CA ALA A 103 -1.11 17.49 -9.88
C ALA A 103 -0.21 16.28 -9.63
N VAL A 104 -0.75 15.14 -9.18
CA VAL A 104 0.00 13.89 -9.04
C VAL A 104 0.52 13.43 -10.40
N GLN A 105 -0.36 13.35 -11.40
CA GLN A 105 -0.02 12.91 -12.76
C GLN A 105 1.02 13.80 -13.44
N THR A 106 0.96 15.11 -13.24
CA THR A 106 1.85 16.06 -13.94
C THR A 106 3.10 16.45 -13.16
N ARG A 107 3.10 16.31 -11.82
CA ARG A 107 4.18 16.80 -10.95
C ARG A 107 4.82 15.75 -10.05
N GLN A 108 4.24 14.55 -9.94
CA GLN A 108 4.80 13.46 -9.12
C GLN A 108 5.15 12.26 -9.99
N GLU A 109 4.20 11.75 -10.80
CA GLU A 109 4.40 10.56 -11.64
C GLU A 109 5.66 10.61 -12.53
N PRO A 110 6.02 11.75 -13.18
CA PRO A 110 7.24 11.82 -13.99
C PRO A 110 8.55 11.69 -13.20
N TYR A 111 8.48 11.82 -11.88
CA TYR A 111 9.62 11.74 -10.97
C TYR A 111 9.58 10.49 -10.09
N LEU A 112 8.60 9.61 -10.29
CA LEU A 112 8.57 8.31 -9.61
C LEU A 112 9.75 7.47 -10.10
N THR A 113 10.48 6.91 -9.15
CA THR A 113 11.59 5.99 -9.40
C THR A 113 11.19 4.59 -8.98
N ASP A 114 11.71 3.58 -9.68
CA ASP A 114 11.50 2.20 -9.29
C ASP A 114 12.00 1.96 -7.86
N GLU A 115 11.14 1.36 -7.03
CA GLU A 115 11.49 0.94 -5.69
C GLU A 115 12.11 -0.47 -5.68
N PHE A 116 12.75 -0.82 -4.57
CA PHE A 116 13.17 -2.21 -4.36
C PHE A 116 11.93 -3.12 -4.39
N PRO A 117 11.89 -4.18 -5.22
CA PRO A 117 10.65 -4.91 -5.45
C PRO A 117 10.12 -5.59 -4.18
N LEU A 118 8.86 -5.31 -3.83
CA LEU A 118 8.17 -5.92 -2.67
C LEU A 118 8.00 -7.45 -2.78
N THR A 119 8.25 -8.01 -3.97
CA THR A 119 8.17 -9.44 -4.25
C THR A 119 9.52 -10.17 -4.10
N VAL A 120 10.61 -9.47 -3.76
CA VAL A 120 11.87 -10.11 -3.36
C VAL A 120 11.65 -10.97 -2.11
N ARG A 121 12.25 -12.16 -2.10
CA ARG A 121 12.15 -13.11 -0.97
C ARG A 121 13.54 -13.48 -0.46
N TYR A 122 13.68 -13.39 0.86
CA TYR A 122 14.86 -13.79 1.62
C TYR A 122 14.71 -15.25 2.09
N THR A 123 15.82 -15.95 2.29
CA THR A 123 15.81 -17.21 3.04
C THR A 123 15.55 -16.95 4.53
N ALA A 124 15.33 -18.00 5.32
CA ALA A 124 15.15 -17.85 6.76
C ALA A 124 16.42 -17.26 7.42
N GLU A 125 17.59 -17.75 7.01
CA GLU A 125 18.90 -17.29 7.51
C GLU A 125 19.19 -15.84 7.10
N GLU A 126 18.89 -15.49 5.85
CA GLU A 126 19.02 -14.11 5.38
C GLU A 126 18.08 -13.18 6.16
N THR A 127 16.83 -13.60 6.40
CA THR A 127 15.84 -12.82 7.15
C THR A 127 16.31 -12.53 8.57
N GLU A 128 16.82 -13.54 9.28
CA GLU A 128 17.36 -13.38 10.63
C GLU A 128 18.56 -12.42 10.63
N ARG A 129 19.51 -12.60 9.71
CA ARG A 129 20.70 -11.76 9.66
C ARG A 129 20.40 -10.32 9.26
N ILE A 130 19.54 -10.12 8.26
CA ILE A 130 19.06 -8.80 7.82
C ILE A 130 18.38 -8.08 8.97
N SER A 131 17.49 -8.74 9.72
CA SER A 131 16.75 -8.10 10.81
C SER A 131 17.66 -7.53 11.90
N LEU A 132 18.73 -8.25 12.24
CA LEU A 132 19.73 -7.79 13.21
C LEU A 132 20.52 -6.59 12.66
N LEU A 133 21.05 -6.71 11.45
CA LEU A 133 21.83 -5.65 10.80
C LEU A 133 21.02 -4.36 10.60
N GLU A 134 19.78 -4.47 10.11
CA GLU A 134 18.90 -3.33 9.88
C GLU A 134 18.58 -2.58 11.17
N THR A 135 18.36 -3.30 12.28
CA THR A 135 18.07 -2.68 13.57
C THR A 135 19.24 -1.80 14.03
N ASP A 136 20.46 -2.36 14.03
CA ASP A 136 21.65 -1.64 14.49
C ASP A 136 22.01 -0.47 13.55
N ILE A 137 21.95 -0.70 12.24
CA ILE A 137 22.19 0.33 11.22
C ILE A 137 21.18 1.46 11.35
N LYS A 138 19.89 1.15 11.48
CA LYS A 138 18.83 2.15 11.61
C LYS A 138 19.02 3.01 12.85
N ASN A 139 19.27 2.38 14.00
CA ASN A 139 19.47 3.10 15.25
C ASN A 139 20.65 4.10 15.16
N TYR A 140 21.79 3.65 14.63
CA TYR A 140 22.95 4.52 14.44
C TYR A 140 22.68 5.63 13.42
N MET A 141 22.05 5.30 12.30
CA MET A 141 21.67 6.26 11.26
C MET A 141 20.76 7.35 11.81
N GLU A 142 19.67 6.99 12.50
CA GLU A 142 18.71 7.96 13.03
C GLU A 142 19.38 8.91 14.04
N GLU A 143 20.25 8.39 14.91
CA GLU A 143 20.99 9.21 15.87
C GLU A 143 21.90 10.24 15.17
N ILE A 144 22.75 9.78 14.24
CA ILE A 144 23.74 10.65 13.59
C ILE A 144 23.09 11.62 12.60
N VAL A 145 22.07 11.18 11.85
CA VAL A 145 21.31 12.06 10.96
C VAL A 145 20.63 13.17 11.77
N SER A 146 20.06 12.87 12.94
CA SER A 146 19.51 13.90 13.82
C SER A 146 20.57 14.92 14.25
N LYS A 147 21.78 14.46 14.59
CA LYS A 147 22.90 15.35 14.96
C LYS A 147 23.38 16.21 13.80
N PHE A 148 23.42 15.68 12.58
CA PHE A 148 23.72 16.46 11.39
C PHE A 148 22.67 17.55 11.14
N ILE A 149 21.37 17.23 11.25
CA ILE A 149 20.27 18.18 11.05
C ILE A 149 20.33 19.31 12.07
N ASN A 150 20.58 18.99 13.33
CA ASN A 150 20.64 19.97 14.42
C ASN A 150 21.98 20.75 14.47
N GLY A 151 22.96 20.37 13.65
CA GLY A 151 24.30 20.97 13.64
C GLY A 151 25.17 20.58 14.83
N GLU A 152 24.79 19.56 15.61
CA GLU A 152 25.60 18.99 16.69
C GLU A 152 26.80 18.20 16.16
N GLU A 153 26.65 17.63 14.96
CA GLU A 153 27.72 16.97 14.22
C GLU A 153 27.96 17.69 12.88
N SER A 154 29.23 17.86 12.50
CA SER A 154 29.57 18.56 11.26
C SER A 154 29.43 17.61 10.06
N LEU A 155 28.80 18.06 8.98
CA LEU A 155 28.75 17.29 7.71
C LEU A 155 30.14 16.95 7.14
N LYS A 156 31.21 17.61 7.59
CA LYS A 156 32.59 17.21 7.28
C LYS A 156 32.94 15.81 7.79
N ASN A 157 32.18 15.28 8.75
CA ASN A 157 32.33 13.95 9.33
C ASN A 157 31.47 12.89 8.63
N PHE A 158 30.92 13.18 7.44
CA PHE A 158 30.12 12.22 6.68
C PHE A 158 30.88 10.92 6.36
N ASP A 159 32.15 11.01 5.98
CA ASP A 159 32.96 9.81 5.70
C ASP A 159 33.14 8.92 6.94
N LYS A 160 33.22 9.52 8.13
CA LYS A 160 33.26 8.79 9.41
C LYS A 160 31.94 8.09 9.69
N TYR A 161 30.82 8.74 9.39
CA TYR A 161 29.49 8.15 9.48
C TYR A 161 29.38 6.91 8.60
N ILE A 162 29.80 6.98 7.33
CA ILE A 162 29.83 5.82 6.42
C ILE A 162 30.75 4.71 6.95
N LYS A 163 31.97 5.05 7.40
CA LYS A 163 32.90 4.06 7.97
C LYS A 163 32.31 3.32 9.18
N THR A 164 31.54 4.02 10.01
CA THR A 164 30.90 3.41 11.17
C THR A 164 29.76 2.49 10.76
N LEU A 165 28.96 2.87 9.75
CA LEU A 165 27.97 1.97 9.15
C LEU A 165 28.61 0.70 8.57
N ASP A 166 29.77 0.84 7.94
CA ASP A 166 30.52 -0.30 7.44
C ASP A 166 30.99 -1.23 8.56
N GLU A 167 31.46 -0.66 9.68
CA GLU A 167 31.84 -1.41 10.88
C GLU A 167 30.65 -2.12 11.55
N ILE A 168 29.44 -1.54 11.48
CA ILE A 168 28.20 -2.19 11.97
C ILE A 168 27.80 -3.37 11.06
N GLY A 169 28.04 -3.27 9.75
CA GLY A 169 27.77 -4.35 8.79
C GLY A 169 26.93 -3.94 7.59
N LEU A 170 26.90 -2.65 7.22
CA LEU A 170 26.22 -2.17 6.02
C LEU A 170 26.65 -2.93 4.74
N PRO A 171 27.94 -3.23 4.49
CA PRO A 171 28.36 -4.03 3.33
C PRO A 171 27.72 -5.42 3.29
N GLU A 172 27.59 -6.07 4.45
CA GLU A 172 26.95 -7.38 4.56
C GLU A 172 25.45 -7.28 4.27
N LEU A 173 24.77 -6.28 4.83
CA LEU A 173 23.36 -6.04 4.57
C LEU A 173 23.09 -5.82 3.08
N LEU A 174 23.91 -5.01 2.42
CA LEU A 174 23.81 -4.74 0.99
C LEU A 174 24.04 -6.00 0.16
N ASP A 175 25.03 -6.82 0.49
CA ASP A 175 25.29 -8.09 -0.20
C ASP A 175 24.12 -9.08 -0.07
N LEU A 176 23.54 -9.22 1.13
CA LEU A 176 22.37 -10.07 1.36
C LEU A 176 21.15 -9.59 0.55
N LYS A 177 20.89 -8.27 0.54
CA LYS A 177 19.80 -7.69 -0.26
C LYS A 177 20.05 -7.84 -1.76
N GLN A 178 21.29 -7.66 -2.22
CA GLN A 178 21.66 -7.81 -3.62
C GLN A 178 21.49 -9.26 -4.09
N LYS A 179 21.93 -10.25 -3.32
CA LYS A 179 21.74 -11.67 -3.64
C LYS A 179 20.26 -12.03 -3.77
N ALA A 180 19.42 -11.52 -2.87
CA ALA A 180 17.98 -11.75 -2.95
C ALA A 180 17.36 -11.08 -4.17
N TYR A 181 17.78 -9.85 -4.48
CA TYR A 181 17.38 -9.15 -5.69
C TYR A 181 17.81 -9.89 -6.96
N ASP A 182 19.04 -10.38 -7.04
CA ASP A 182 19.54 -11.11 -8.21
C ASP A 182 18.76 -12.40 -8.47
N ARG A 183 18.39 -13.12 -7.40
CA ARG A 183 17.49 -14.29 -7.51
C ARG A 183 16.12 -13.90 -8.04
N TRP A 184 15.54 -12.83 -7.52
CA TRP A 184 14.25 -12.30 -7.96
C TRP A 184 14.30 -11.87 -9.43
N ALA A 185 15.30 -11.07 -9.83
CA ALA A 185 15.46 -10.55 -11.18
C ALA A 185 15.70 -11.66 -12.21
N LYS A 186 16.33 -12.77 -11.80
CA LYS A 186 16.49 -13.97 -12.64
C LYS A 186 15.18 -14.74 -12.81
N ALA A 187 14.33 -14.78 -11.78
CA ALA A 187 13.05 -15.48 -11.81
C ALA A 187 11.92 -14.66 -12.48
N ALA A 188 12.06 -13.33 -12.54
CA ALA A 188 11.12 -12.42 -13.19
C ALA A 188 11.29 -12.35 -14.72
N LYS A 189 12.23 -13.10 -15.30
CA LYS A 189 12.44 -13.28 -16.74
C LYS A 189 11.85 -14.60 -17.19
#